data_AF-A0A7W1HMG3-F1
#
_entry.id   AF-A0A7W1HMG3-F1
#
_cell.length_a   1.000
_cell.length_b   1.000
_cell.length_c   1.000
_cell.angle_alpha   90.00
_cell.angle_beta   90.00
_cell.angle_gamma   90.00
#
_symmetry.space_group_name_H-M   'P 1'
#
loop_
_entity.id
_entity.type
_entity.pdbx_description
1 polymer ?
#
loop_
_entity_poly.entity_id
_entity_poly.type
_entity_poly.pdbx_seq_one_letter_code
_entity_poly.pdbx_strand_id
1 'polypeptide(L)'
;MKQITLCLVAAASAFALGACDSKQENAREDAVEQKADSMENKADSVRDGAEKKADAIEEQKTMSNDSSTNSALENKADATRDAAEKNADAIENQADAVRDQSPAPTP
;
A
#
# COMPACT_ATOMS: atom_id res chain seq x y z
N MET A 1 51.43 -4.86 30.49
CA MET A 1 51.23 -6.04 31.34
C MET A 1 50.58 -5.65 32.65
N LYS A 2 49.27 -5.83 32.79
CA LYS A 2 48.56 -6.29 34.01
C LYS A 2 47.05 -6.29 33.75
N GLN A 3 46.43 -7.41 34.11
CA GLN A 3 44.98 -7.67 34.17
C GLN A 3 44.29 -8.13 32.88
N ILE A 4 44.88 -9.14 32.23
CA ILE A 4 44.12 -10.27 31.69
C ILE A 4 43.63 -11.05 32.92
N THR A 5 42.38 -10.86 33.37
CA THR A 5 41.55 -11.79 34.16
C THR A 5 40.20 -11.13 34.45
N LEU A 6 39.21 -11.32 33.56
CA LEU A 6 37.82 -11.58 33.95
C LEU A 6 37.01 -12.09 32.74
N CYS A 7 37.41 -13.25 32.22
CA CYS A 7 36.44 -14.14 31.60
C CYS A 7 35.61 -14.78 32.73
N LEU A 8 34.32 -15.00 32.48
CA LEU A 8 33.29 -15.65 33.31
C LEU A 8 32.47 -14.71 34.20
N VAL A 9 31.40 -14.11 33.64
CA VAL A 9 30.03 -14.27 34.16
C VAL A 9 29.04 -14.18 32.99
N ALA A 10 28.22 -15.24 32.87
CA ALA A 10 26.95 -15.33 32.15
C ALA A 10 26.94 -15.35 30.60
N ALA A 11 27.51 -16.43 30.05
CA ALA A 11 26.81 -17.15 28.98
C ALA A 11 25.51 -17.75 29.56
N ALA A 12 24.43 -16.95 29.62
CA ALA A 12 23.12 -17.41 30.07
C ALA A 12 21.98 -16.55 29.48
N SER A 13 21.95 -16.40 28.16
CA SER A 13 20.74 -15.93 27.44
C SER A 13 20.74 -16.23 25.94
N ALA A 14 21.54 -17.20 25.48
CA ALA A 14 21.57 -17.57 24.05
C ALA A 14 20.51 -18.61 23.62
N PHE A 15 19.58 -19.01 24.50
CA PHE A 15 18.56 -20.03 24.18
C PHE A 15 17.12 -19.71 24.62
N ALA A 16 16.82 -18.48 25.05
CA ALA A 16 15.46 -18.04 25.36
C ALA A 16 14.83 -17.14 24.28
N LEU A 17 15.54 -16.83 23.19
CA LEU A 17 15.10 -15.85 22.19
C LEU A 17 14.34 -16.44 21.01
N GLY A 18 14.42 -17.76 20.75
CA GLY A 18 13.77 -18.36 19.56
C GLY A 18 12.24 -18.46 19.60
N ALA A 19 11.60 -18.22 20.76
CA ALA A 19 10.14 -18.32 20.93
C ALA A 19 9.44 -16.99 21.24
N CYS A 20 10.19 -15.94 21.59
CA CYS A 20 9.68 -14.57 21.66
C CYS A 20 9.83 -13.83 20.32
N ASP A 21 10.78 -14.26 19.47
CA ASP A 21 10.97 -13.69 18.13
C ASP A 21 9.70 -13.87 17.27
N SER A 22 9.14 -15.08 17.20
CA SER A 22 8.03 -15.38 16.27
C SER A 22 6.72 -14.65 16.56
N LYS A 23 6.36 -14.42 17.84
CA LYS A 23 5.12 -13.64 18.15
C LYS A 23 5.29 -12.16 17.84
N GLN A 24 6.48 -11.61 18.11
CA GLN A 24 6.77 -10.20 17.87
C GLN A 24 6.97 -9.93 16.37
N GLU A 25 7.58 -10.88 15.67
CA GLU A 25 7.73 -10.90 14.22
C GLU A 25 6.36 -10.99 13.53
N ASN A 26 5.51 -11.96 13.89
CA ASN A 26 4.15 -12.07 13.35
C ASN A 26 3.35 -10.79 13.60
N ALA A 27 3.42 -10.21 14.79
CA ALA A 27 2.71 -8.96 15.09
C ALA A 27 3.23 -7.76 14.25
N ARG A 28 4.51 -7.77 13.89
CA ARG A 28 5.10 -6.78 12.99
C ARG A 28 4.63 -7.00 11.55
N GLU A 29 4.63 -8.23 11.07
CA GLU A 29 4.11 -8.60 9.74
C GLU A 29 2.64 -8.22 9.61
N ASP A 30 1.80 -8.62 10.57
CA ASP A 30 0.36 -8.27 10.60
C ASP A 30 0.13 -6.75 10.55
N ALA A 31 0.96 -5.96 11.24
CA ALA A 31 0.85 -4.51 11.24
C ALA A 31 1.27 -3.88 9.90
N VAL A 32 2.23 -4.50 9.20
CA VAL A 32 2.68 -4.08 7.87
C VAL A 32 1.61 -4.43 6.84
N GLU A 33 1.07 -5.64 6.86
CA GLU A 33 0.00 -6.06 5.95
C GLU A 33 -1.25 -5.20 6.14
N GLN A 34 -1.70 -4.97 7.37
CA GLN A 34 -2.84 -4.07 7.63
C GLN A 34 -2.62 -2.64 7.08
N LYS A 35 -1.37 -2.17 7.12
CA LYS A 35 -1.03 -0.86 6.58
C LYS A 35 -1.06 -0.86 5.04
N ALA A 36 -0.52 -1.90 4.40
CA ALA A 36 -0.58 -2.08 2.96
C ALA A 36 -2.03 -2.23 2.48
N ASP A 37 -2.83 -3.07 3.13
CA ASP A 37 -4.26 -3.25 2.84
C ASP A 37 -5.02 -1.93 2.95
N SER A 38 -4.74 -1.11 3.98
CA SER A 38 -5.37 0.21 4.11
C SER A 38 -5.00 1.15 2.96
N MET A 39 -3.81 1.00 2.36
CA MET A 39 -3.40 1.79 1.19
C MET A 39 -4.10 1.27 -0.07
N GLU A 40 -4.18 -0.05 -0.28
CA GLU A 40 -4.91 -0.65 -1.39
C GLU A 40 -6.40 -0.27 -1.37
N ASN A 41 -7.06 -0.37 -0.21
CA ASN A 41 -8.44 0.09 -0.04
C ASN A 41 -8.63 1.59 -0.39
N LYS A 42 -7.59 2.40 -0.17
CA LYS A 42 -7.62 3.82 -0.54
C LYS A 42 -7.45 3.99 -2.05
N ALA A 43 -6.62 3.19 -2.71
CA ALA A 43 -6.48 3.18 -4.15
C ALA A 43 -7.82 2.80 -4.82
N ASP A 44 -8.49 1.76 -4.31
CA ASP A 44 -9.82 1.36 -4.78
C ASP A 44 -10.84 2.48 -4.61
N SER A 45 -10.86 3.14 -3.45
CA SER A 45 -11.74 4.29 -3.22
C SER A 45 -11.48 5.45 -4.19
N VAL A 46 -10.23 5.64 -4.62
CA VAL A 46 -9.86 6.65 -5.64
C VAL A 46 -10.43 6.25 -7.00
N ARG A 47 -10.28 4.98 -7.41
CA ARG A 47 -10.85 4.46 -8.67
C ARG A 47 -12.38 4.57 -8.68
N ASP A 48 -13.04 4.08 -7.64
CA ASP A 48 -14.50 4.14 -7.49
C ASP A 48 -15.03 5.58 -7.51
N GLY A 49 -14.34 6.48 -6.81
CA GLY A 49 -14.70 7.89 -6.75
C GLY A 49 -14.53 8.60 -8.09
N ALA A 50 -13.60 8.15 -8.92
CA ALA A 50 -13.38 8.67 -10.26
C ALA A 50 -14.37 8.09 -11.27
N GLU A 51 -14.70 6.79 -11.18
CA GLU A 51 -15.69 6.16 -12.07
C GLU A 51 -17.06 6.83 -11.89
N LYS A 52 -17.49 7.05 -10.64
CA LYS A 52 -18.74 7.79 -10.37
C LYS A 52 -18.75 9.21 -10.96
N LYS A 53 -17.58 9.87 -11.01
CA LYS A 53 -17.46 11.21 -11.62
C LYS A 53 -17.47 11.13 -13.14
N ALA A 54 -16.79 10.14 -13.71
CA ALA A 54 -16.78 9.88 -15.13
C ALA A 54 -18.19 9.55 -15.64
N ASP A 55 -18.91 8.65 -14.94
CA ASP A 55 -20.31 8.33 -15.21
C ASP A 55 -21.20 9.57 -15.18
N ALA A 56 -21.05 10.43 -14.17
CA ALA A 56 -21.81 11.68 -14.08
C ALA A 56 -21.49 12.67 -15.22
N ILE A 57 -20.27 12.63 -15.77
CA ILE A 57 -19.88 13.42 -16.96
C ILE A 57 -20.52 12.81 -18.22
N GLU A 58 -20.49 11.49 -18.36
CA GLU A 58 -21.07 10.77 -19.49
C GLU A 58 -22.60 10.84 -19.49
N GLU A 59 -23.25 10.92 -18.34
CA GLU A 59 -24.71 11.12 -18.25
C GLU A 59 -25.12 12.45 -18.91
N GLN A 60 -24.25 13.48 -18.89
CA GLN A 60 -24.50 14.75 -19.59
C GLN A 60 -24.54 14.59 -21.12
N LYS A 61 -23.89 13.55 -21.66
CA LYS A 61 -23.93 13.20 -23.09
C LYS A 61 -25.35 12.86 -23.54
N THR A 62 -26.13 12.23 -22.67
CA THR A 62 -27.53 11.84 -22.97
C THR A 62 -28.45 13.05 -23.17
N MET A 63 -28.02 14.23 -22.73
CA MET A 63 -28.75 15.49 -22.82
C MET A 63 -28.37 16.33 -24.05
N SER A 64 -27.35 15.93 -24.82
CA SER A 64 -26.85 16.68 -25.98
C SER A 64 -26.80 15.83 -27.25
N ASN A 65 -27.46 16.32 -28.31
CA ASN A 65 -27.34 15.75 -29.67
C ASN A 65 -26.13 16.32 -30.45
N ASP A 66 -25.34 17.20 -29.84
CA ASP A 66 -24.17 17.80 -30.47
C ASP A 66 -22.95 16.88 -30.34
N SER A 67 -22.43 16.43 -31.48
CA SER A 67 -21.31 15.48 -31.52
C SER A 67 -20.03 16.06 -30.91
N SER A 68 -19.77 17.36 -31.06
CA SER A 68 -18.56 17.99 -30.50
C SER A 68 -18.60 18.03 -28.98
N THR A 69 -19.77 18.34 -28.41
CA THR A 69 -20.02 18.33 -26.97
C THR A 69 -19.85 16.93 -26.41
N ASN A 70 -20.40 15.92 -27.10
CA ASN A 70 -20.31 14.53 -26.67
C ASN A 70 -18.86 14.03 -26.64
N SER A 71 -18.06 14.32 -27.68
CA SER A 71 -16.64 13.98 -27.66
C SER A 71 -15.85 14.71 -26.58
N ALA A 72 -16.19 15.97 -26.27
CA ALA A 72 -15.54 16.70 -25.18
C ALA A 72 -15.85 16.11 -23.79
N LEU A 73 -17.08 15.62 -23.60
CA LEU A 73 -17.50 14.95 -22.36
C LEU A 73 -16.80 13.58 -22.20
N GLU A 74 -16.75 12.77 -23.26
CA GLU A 74 -16.01 11.50 -23.27
C GLU A 74 -14.54 11.70 -22.93
N ASN A 75 -13.84 12.60 -23.63
CA ASN A 75 -12.44 12.91 -23.34
C ASN A 75 -12.21 13.36 -21.90
N LYS A 76 -13.18 14.05 -21.29
CA LYS A 76 -13.10 14.51 -19.90
C LYS A 76 -13.33 13.37 -18.91
N ALA A 77 -14.25 12.46 -19.21
CA ALA A 77 -14.48 11.25 -18.41
C ALA A 77 -13.22 10.36 -18.43
N ASP A 78 -12.65 10.13 -19.62
CA ASP A 78 -11.42 9.36 -19.79
C ASP A 78 -10.24 10.01 -19.05
N ALA A 79 -10.05 11.32 -19.18
CA ALA A 79 -9.02 12.03 -18.43
C ALA A 79 -9.20 11.93 -16.91
N THR A 80 -10.46 11.82 -16.44
CA THR A 80 -10.77 11.62 -15.03
C THR A 80 -10.37 10.22 -14.57
N ARG A 81 -10.68 9.19 -15.35
CA ARG A 81 -10.27 7.80 -15.09
C ARG A 81 -8.75 7.67 -15.10
N ASP A 82 -8.09 8.19 -16.14
CA ASP A 82 -6.63 8.14 -16.29
C ASP A 82 -5.88 8.81 -15.13
N ALA A 83 -6.37 9.96 -14.67
CA ALA A 83 -5.76 10.66 -13.54
C ALA A 83 -5.94 9.90 -12.23
N ALA A 84 -7.08 9.24 -12.06
CA ALA A 84 -7.35 8.43 -10.89
C ALA A 84 -6.53 7.15 -10.88
N GLU A 85 -6.40 6.48 -12.03
CA GLU A 85 -5.58 5.26 -12.18
C GLU A 85 -4.13 5.55 -11.81
N LYS A 86 -3.52 6.61 -12.37
CA LYS A 86 -2.15 7.01 -12.01
C LYS A 86 -1.97 7.29 -10.51
N ASN A 87 -3.00 7.80 -9.86
CA ASN A 87 -2.96 8.07 -8.42
C ASN A 87 -3.13 6.77 -7.61
N ALA A 88 -4.06 5.91 -8.01
CA ALA A 88 -4.26 4.59 -7.43
C ALA A 88 -2.98 3.74 -7.54
N ASP A 89 -2.38 3.68 -8.72
CA ASP A 89 -1.10 3.00 -8.96
C ASP A 89 0.00 3.55 -8.06
N ALA A 90 0.08 4.87 -7.88
CA ALA A 90 1.08 5.46 -6.99
C ALA A 90 0.87 5.07 -5.52
N ILE A 91 -0.38 4.84 -5.11
CA ILE A 91 -0.73 4.36 -3.77
C ILE A 91 -0.41 2.87 -3.63
N GLU A 92 -0.74 2.04 -4.63
CA GLU A 92 -0.41 0.62 -4.65
C GLU A 92 1.10 0.39 -4.62
N ASN A 93 1.87 1.15 -5.41
CA ASN A 93 3.33 1.11 -5.36
C ASN A 93 3.89 1.48 -3.96
N GLN A 94 3.20 2.34 -3.22
CA GLN A 94 3.56 2.64 -1.83
C GLN A 94 3.18 1.49 -0.88
N ALA A 95 2.04 0.83 -1.11
CA ALA A 95 1.62 -0.34 -0.36
C ALA A 95 2.64 -1.48 -0.53
N ASP A 96 3.04 -1.75 -1.76
CA ASP A 96 4.07 -2.74 -2.10
C ASP A 96 5.42 -2.38 -1.47
N ALA A 97 5.85 -1.12 -1.57
CA ALA A 97 7.07 -0.68 -0.92
C ALA A 97 7.03 -0.84 0.61
N VAL A 98 5.86 -0.70 1.24
CA VAL A 98 5.66 -0.95 2.67
C VAL A 98 5.76 -2.44 2.99
N ARG A 99 5.17 -3.29 2.15
CA ARG A 99 5.20 -4.76 2.26
C ARG A 99 6.64 -5.28 2.09
N ASP A 100 7.35 -4.81 1.07
CA ASP A 100 8.73 -5.21 0.74
C ASP A 100 9.77 -4.73 1.77
N GLN A 101 9.50 -3.63 2.48
CA GLN A 101 10.35 -3.16 3.59
C GLN A 101 10.24 -4.04 4.86
N SER A 102 9.32 -5.00 4.88
CA SER A 102 9.36 -6.11 5.83
C SER A 102 10.10 -7.28 5.19
N PRO A 103 11.42 -7.45 5.45
CA PRO A 103 12.07 -8.68 5.05
C PRO A 103 11.39 -9.85 5.75
N ALA A 104 11.05 -10.88 4.98
CA ALA A 104 10.57 -12.15 5.51
C ALA A 104 11.62 -12.74 6.47
N PRO A 105 11.20 -13.50 7.50
CA PRO A 105 12.12 -14.27 8.33
C PRO A 105 13.01 -15.13 7.42
N THR A 106 14.32 -14.86 7.44
CA THR A 106 15.29 -15.80 6.89
C THR A 106 15.29 -17.06 7.76
N PRO A 107 15.17 -18.27 7.17
CA PRO A 107 15.02 -19.52 7.91
C PRO A 107 16.23 -19.90 8.76
#